data_AF-A0A1H2LL74-F1
#
_entry.id   AF-A0A1H2LL74-F1
#
_cell.length_a   1.000
_cell.length_b   1.000
_cell.length_c   1.000
_cell.angle_alpha   90.00
_cell.angle_beta   90.00
_cell.angle_gamma   90.00
#
_symmetry.space_group_name_H-M   'P 1'
#
loop_
_entity.id
_entity.type
_entity.pdbx_description
1 polymer ?
#
loop_
_entity_poly.entity_id
_entity_poly.type
_entity_poly.pdbx_seq_one_letter_code
_entity_poly.pdbx_strand_id
1 'polypeptide(L)'
;MTDLDLATTRRDIADALLTALERRHEVLDAIVDAEDHDEAVTAIVELLGKSQLGAKAILDMKLDQLTKDERRKNQAELDDLNKALTFTLAERPASSGDTLDLRPFDPEADTELFAARTDELGTAGDGSGAPAGDVAAEISAATDRVDAEEAVWLVAVEGDSKVGFVFGELKDGEVDLRIWIHPQFRKSGYGTAALRKSRSEMAAYFPGVPMVVRAPGA
;
A
#
# COMPACT_ATOMS: atom_id res chain seq x y z
N MET A 1 7.62 2.62 0.17
CA MET A 1 7.12 1.92 1.36
C MET A 1 6.34 2.91 2.18
N THR A 2 5.16 2.51 2.65
CA THR A 2 4.35 3.28 3.60
C THR A 2 4.88 3.07 5.02
N ASP A 3 4.45 3.91 5.96
CA ASP A 3 4.78 3.76 7.38
C ASP A 3 4.31 2.42 7.94
N LEU A 4 3.20 1.88 7.42
CA LEU A 4 2.69 0.55 7.79
C LEU A 4 3.62 -0.56 7.31
N ASP A 5 4.12 -0.47 6.07
CA ASP A 5 5.05 -1.46 5.52
C ASP A 5 6.38 -1.44 6.31
N LEU A 6 6.84 -0.25 6.70
CA LEU A 6 8.03 -0.06 7.53
C LEU A 6 7.83 -0.65 8.93
N ALA A 7 6.68 -0.37 9.56
CA ALA A 7 6.34 -0.90 10.89
C ALA A 7 6.21 -2.42 10.87
N THR A 8 5.58 -2.99 9.83
CA THR A 8 5.44 -4.44 9.66
C THR A 8 6.81 -5.10 9.47
N THR A 9 7.63 -4.55 8.57
CA THR A 9 9.01 -5.02 8.33
C THR A 9 9.84 -4.97 9.62
N ARG A 10 9.75 -3.87 10.38
CA ARG A 10 10.49 -3.72 11.64
C ARG A 10 10.00 -4.68 12.71
N ARG A 11 8.69 -4.91 12.78
CA ARG A 11 8.06 -5.86 13.70
C ARG A 11 8.54 -7.29 13.43
N ASP A 12 8.62 -7.68 12.16
CA ASP A 12 9.13 -9.00 11.78
C ASP A 12 10.60 -9.19 12.15
N ILE A 13 11.44 -8.15 12.02
CA ILE A 13 12.83 -8.19 12.49
C ILE A 13 12.89 -8.33 14.02
N ALA A 14 12.16 -7.50 14.77
CA ALA A 14 12.17 -7.53 16.24
C ALA A 14 11.71 -8.90 16.78
N ASP A 15 10.67 -9.48 16.18
CA ASP A 15 10.16 -10.81 16.49
C ASP A 15 11.17 -11.92 16.17
N ALA A 16 11.87 -11.84 15.03
CA ALA A 16 12.94 -12.77 14.68
C ALA A 16 14.10 -12.71 15.69
N LEU A 17 14.56 -11.50 16.05
CA LEU A 17 15.63 -11.30 17.04
C LEU A 17 15.28 -11.90 18.41
N LEU A 18 14.05 -11.68 18.89
CA LEU A 18 13.60 -12.26 20.17
C LEU A 18 13.51 -13.78 20.11
N THR A 19 12.94 -14.33 19.02
CA THR A 19 12.85 -15.78 18.80
C THR A 19 14.24 -16.42 18.78
N ALA A 20 15.21 -15.78 18.13
CA ALA A 20 16.59 -16.26 18.09
C ALA A 20 17.25 -16.25 19.48
N LEU A 21 17.02 -15.22 20.30
CA LEU A 21 17.54 -15.16 21.66
C LEU A 21 16.96 -16.25 22.58
N GLU A 22 15.73 -16.68 22.33
CA GLU A 22 15.07 -17.78 23.05
C GLU A 22 15.65 -19.14 22.67
N ARG A 23 16.02 -19.31 21.40
CA ARG A 23 16.63 -20.53 20.85
C ARG A 23 18.12 -20.37 20.56
N ARG A 24 18.82 -19.54 21.34
CA ARG A 24 20.20 -19.10 21.07
C ARG A 24 21.21 -20.22 20.82
N HIS A 25 21.02 -21.38 21.45
CA HIS A 25 21.91 -22.52 21.30
C HIS A 25 21.71 -23.17 19.93
N GLU A 26 20.46 -23.47 19.58
CA GLU A 26 20.10 -24.03 18.27
C GLU A 26 20.49 -23.09 17.12
N VAL A 27 20.30 -21.78 17.32
CA VAL A 27 20.72 -20.77 16.34
C VAL A 27 22.24 -20.74 16.18
N LEU A 28 22.99 -20.78 17.28
CA LEU A 28 24.45 -20.80 17.21
C LEU A 28 24.97 -22.09 16.56
N ASP A 29 24.36 -23.23 16.89
CA ASP A 29 24.70 -24.52 16.29
C ASP A 29 24.46 -24.48 14.77
N ALA A 30 23.29 -23.99 14.32
CA ALA A 30 22.98 -23.83 12.90
C ALA A 30 23.93 -22.88 12.16
N ILE A 31 24.40 -21.82 12.82
CA ILE A 31 25.38 -20.88 12.23
C ILE A 31 26.76 -21.54 12.10
N VAL A 32 27.18 -22.34 13.08
CA VAL A 32 28.49 -23.01 13.09
C VAL A 32 28.53 -24.18 12.12
N ASP A 33 27.40 -24.85 11.88
CA ASP A 33 27.28 -25.97 10.94
C ASP A 33 27.27 -25.53 9.46
N ALA A 34 26.96 -24.26 9.17
CA ALA A 34 26.92 -23.72 7.81
C ALA A 34 28.32 -23.41 7.24
N GLU A 35 28.53 -23.65 5.94
CA GLU A 35 29.79 -23.38 5.26
C GLU A 35 30.02 -21.89 5.02
N ASP A 36 28.94 -21.14 4.77
CA ASP A 36 29.00 -19.71 4.48
C ASP A 36 27.81 -18.90 5.05
N HIS A 37 27.87 -17.59 4.81
CA HIS A 37 26.86 -16.64 5.28
C HIS A 37 25.46 -16.92 4.71
N ASP A 38 25.36 -17.29 3.43
CA ASP A 38 24.06 -17.47 2.78
C ASP A 38 23.42 -18.80 3.20
N GLU A 39 24.23 -19.83 3.41
CA GLU A 39 23.79 -21.09 4.02
C GLU A 39 23.33 -20.88 5.47
N ALA A 40 24.06 -20.11 6.28
CA ALA A 40 23.65 -19.79 7.65
C ALA A 40 22.31 -19.03 7.69
N VAL A 41 22.10 -18.06 6.79
CA VAL A 41 20.80 -17.37 6.66
C VAL A 41 19.69 -18.35 6.31
N THR A 42 19.93 -19.25 5.35
CA THR A 42 18.95 -20.27 4.93
C THR A 42 18.60 -21.20 6.09
N ALA A 43 19.61 -21.70 6.81
CA ALA A 43 19.42 -22.55 7.98
C ALA A 43 18.61 -21.87 9.10
N ILE A 44 18.86 -20.57 9.37
CA ILE A 44 18.10 -19.80 10.36
C ILE A 44 16.64 -19.61 9.92
N VAL A 45 16.40 -19.33 8.63
CA VAL A 45 15.03 -19.22 8.07
C VAL A 45 14.27 -20.52 8.31
N GLU A 46 14.86 -21.66 7.97
CA GLU A 46 14.24 -22.98 8.14
C GLU A 46 14.02 -23.33 9.62
N LEU A 47 15.03 -23.08 10.47
CA LEU A 47 14.99 -23.40 11.90
C LEU A 47 13.91 -22.61 12.64
N LEU A 48 13.78 -21.31 12.35
CA LEU A 48 12.92 -20.39 13.11
C LEU A 48 11.59 -20.06 12.42
N GLY A 49 11.42 -20.42 11.14
CA GLY A 49 10.24 -20.06 10.35
C GLY A 49 10.08 -18.55 10.19
N LYS A 50 11.20 -17.81 10.05
CA LYS A 50 11.21 -16.33 9.94
C LYS A 50 11.55 -15.89 8.52
N SER A 51 11.32 -14.60 8.22
CA SER A 51 11.69 -14.02 6.93
C SER A 51 13.20 -14.02 6.72
N GLN A 52 13.65 -14.03 5.46
CA GLN A 52 15.07 -13.94 5.11
C GLN A 52 15.71 -12.66 5.67
N LEU A 53 14.96 -11.55 5.71
CA LEU A 53 15.40 -10.31 6.33
C LEU A 53 15.61 -10.45 7.84
N GLY A 54 14.69 -11.12 8.54
CA GLY A 54 14.82 -11.42 9.97
C GLY A 54 16.01 -12.33 10.27
N ALA A 55 16.22 -13.37 9.46
CA ALA A 55 17.36 -14.27 9.57
C ALA A 55 18.70 -13.54 9.34
N LYS A 56 18.78 -12.66 8.35
CA LYS A 56 19.95 -11.81 8.14
C LYS A 56 20.21 -10.89 9.32
N ALA A 57 19.17 -10.26 9.87
CA ALA A 57 19.30 -9.40 11.06
C ALA A 57 19.80 -10.17 12.29
N ILE A 58 19.42 -11.45 12.44
CA ILE A 58 19.94 -12.34 13.49
C ILE A 58 21.44 -12.57 13.30
N LEU A 59 21.88 -12.88 12.08
CA LEU A 59 23.28 -13.14 11.77
C LEU A 59 24.16 -11.88 11.91
N ASP A 60 23.59 -10.70 11.64
CA ASP A 60 24.23 -9.40 11.81
C ASP A 60 24.28 -8.91 13.28
N MET A 61 23.72 -9.67 14.23
CA MET A 61 23.74 -9.29 15.65
C MET A 61 25.17 -9.23 16.20
N LYS A 62 25.44 -8.15 16.94
CA LYS A 62 26.65 -8.01 17.74
C LYS A 62 26.48 -8.67 19.11
N LEU A 63 27.59 -9.13 19.69
CA LEU A 63 27.55 -9.85 20.98
C LEU A 63 27.03 -9.01 22.15
N ASP A 64 27.17 -7.68 22.11
CA ASP A 64 26.60 -6.76 23.10
C ASP A 64 25.06 -6.68 23.02
N GLN A 65 24.48 -7.00 21.86
CA GLN A 65 23.03 -7.08 21.63
C GLN A 65 22.38 -8.34 22.25
N LEU A 66 23.19 -9.29 22.74
CA LEU A 66 22.70 -10.50 23.42
C LEU A 66 22.41 -10.29 24.91
N THR A 67 22.67 -9.09 25.45
CA THR A 67 22.47 -8.81 26.88
C THR A 67 20.99 -8.82 27.27
N LYS A 68 20.72 -9.02 28.56
CA LYS A 68 19.34 -8.95 29.10
C LYS A 68 18.70 -7.58 28.89
N ASP A 69 19.49 -6.51 28.82
CA ASP A 69 18.99 -5.16 28.58
C ASP A 69 18.48 -5.00 27.15
N GLU A 70 19.29 -5.41 26.18
CA GLU A 70 18.94 -5.38 24.75
C GLU A 70 17.75 -6.29 24.44
N ARG A 71 17.65 -7.47 25.08
CA ARG A 71 16.45 -8.31 24.97
C ARG A 71 15.18 -7.58 25.45
N ARG A 72 15.24 -6.83 26.54
CA ARG A 72 14.08 -6.06 27.04
C ARG A 72 13.72 -4.92 26.09
N LYS A 73 14.71 -4.26 25.48
CA LYS A 73 14.47 -3.22 24.46
C LYS A 73 13.77 -3.81 23.23
N ASN A 74 14.27 -4.94 22.71
CA ASN A 74 13.63 -5.63 21.59
C ASN A 74 12.19 -6.06 21.92
N GLN A 75 11.92 -6.53 23.15
CA GLN A 75 10.57 -6.86 23.59
C GLN A 75 9.66 -5.63 23.65
N ALA A 76 10.13 -4.54 24.26
CA ALA A 76 9.36 -3.30 24.34
C ALA A 76 9.06 -2.72 22.96
N GLU A 77 10.04 -2.76 22.06
CA GLU A 77 9.86 -2.36 20.66
C GLU A 77 8.82 -3.24 19.96
N LEU A 78 8.90 -4.56 20.10
CA LEU A 78 7.92 -5.48 19.52
C LEU A 78 6.51 -5.23 20.05
N ASP A 79 6.37 -5.00 21.36
CA ASP A 79 5.08 -4.71 21.99
C ASP A 79 4.48 -3.39 21.47
N ASP A 80 5.29 -2.36 21.31
CA ASP A 80 4.86 -1.06 20.79
C ASP A 80 4.52 -1.12 19.30
N LEU A 81 5.30 -1.86 18.50
CA LEU A 81 4.98 -2.11 17.10
C LEU A 81 3.68 -2.90 16.96
N ASN A 82 3.46 -3.94 17.76
CA ASN A 82 2.21 -4.70 17.75
C ASN A 82 1.01 -3.81 18.13
N LYS A 83 1.14 -2.92 19.12
CA LYS A 83 0.09 -1.94 19.45
C LYS A 83 -0.19 -0.99 18.30
N ALA A 84 0.86 -0.42 17.70
CA ALA A 84 0.73 0.52 16.58
C ALA A 84 0.07 -0.14 15.36
N LEU A 85 0.48 -1.36 15.01
CA LEU A 85 -0.10 -2.14 13.91
C LEU A 85 -1.56 -2.51 14.19
N THR A 86 -1.85 -2.99 15.41
CA THR A 86 -3.23 -3.32 15.82
C THR A 86 -4.13 -2.10 15.75
N PHE A 87 -3.67 -0.95 16.24
CA PHE A 87 -4.41 0.31 16.18
C PHE A 87 -4.62 0.78 14.74
N THR A 88 -3.57 0.73 13.91
CA THR A 88 -3.65 1.15 12.51
C THR A 88 -4.61 0.26 11.70
N LEU A 89 -4.58 -1.06 11.92
CA LEU A 89 -5.52 -1.99 11.29
C LEU A 89 -6.95 -1.84 11.83
N ALA A 90 -7.12 -1.53 13.12
CA ALA A 90 -8.44 -1.30 13.71
C ALA A 90 -9.08 0.01 13.20
N GLU A 91 -8.30 1.08 13.07
CA GLU A 91 -8.82 2.36 12.56
C GLU A 91 -8.89 2.41 11.04
N ARG A 92 -7.97 1.74 10.34
CA ARG A 92 -7.79 1.81 8.88
C ARG A 92 -7.58 0.41 8.30
N PRO A 93 -8.60 -0.46 8.35
CA PRO A 93 -8.47 -1.86 7.95
C PRO A 93 -8.03 -2.06 6.50
N ALA A 94 -8.35 -1.13 5.61
CA ALA A 94 -7.97 -1.22 4.20
C ALA A 94 -6.60 -0.58 3.87
N SER A 95 -5.84 -0.09 4.86
CA SER A 95 -4.58 0.62 4.59
C SER A 95 -3.45 -0.28 4.06
N SER A 96 -3.50 -1.60 4.32
CA SER A 96 -2.62 -2.58 3.68
C SER A 96 -2.84 -2.62 2.17
N GLY A 97 -4.08 -2.42 1.72
CA GLY A 97 -4.47 -2.38 0.30
C GLY A 97 -4.40 -3.73 -0.42
N ASP A 98 -4.26 -4.83 0.32
CA ASP A 98 -4.16 -6.18 -0.25
C ASP A 98 -5.49 -6.64 -0.88
N THR A 99 -6.61 -6.18 -0.34
CA THR A 99 -7.97 -6.58 -0.71
C THR A 99 -8.68 -5.59 -1.65
N LEU A 100 -8.08 -4.42 -1.86
CA LEU A 100 -8.60 -3.39 -2.76
C LEU A 100 -8.12 -3.67 -4.17
N ASP A 101 -9.06 -3.71 -5.12
CA ASP A 101 -8.75 -3.79 -6.55
C ASP A 101 -9.16 -2.52 -7.29
N LEU A 102 -8.48 -2.28 -8.41
CA LEU A 102 -8.82 -1.24 -9.38
C LEU A 102 -9.28 -1.94 -10.65
N ARG A 103 -10.46 -1.57 -11.14
CA ARG A 103 -10.95 -2.04 -12.44
C ARG A 103 -11.31 -0.85 -13.34
N PRO A 104 -11.33 -1.04 -14.66
CA PRO A 104 -11.86 -0.02 -15.58
C PRO A 104 -13.26 0.45 -15.17
N PHE A 105 -13.50 1.74 -15.33
CA PHE A 105 -14.81 2.35 -15.21
C PHE A 105 -15.77 1.79 -16.26
N ASP A 106 -16.99 1.48 -15.83
CA ASP A 106 -18.09 1.03 -16.67
C ASP A 106 -19.19 2.10 -16.66
N PRO A 107 -19.44 2.79 -17.80
CA PRO A 107 -20.46 3.83 -17.90
C PRO A 107 -21.85 3.38 -17.45
N GLU A 108 -22.23 2.13 -17.69
CA GLU A 108 -23.56 1.63 -17.32
C GLU A 108 -23.63 1.28 -15.84
N ALA A 109 -22.59 0.66 -15.30
CA ALA A 109 -22.59 0.19 -13.91
C ALA A 109 -22.24 1.29 -12.90
N ASP A 110 -21.42 2.27 -13.28
CA ASP A 110 -20.74 3.17 -12.32
C ASP A 110 -21.26 4.62 -12.37
N THR A 111 -22.31 4.88 -13.15
CA THR A 111 -22.96 6.21 -13.24
C THR A 111 -23.35 6.75 -11.87
N GLU A 112 -23.95 5.93 -10.99
CA GLU A 112 -24.38 6.38 -9.66
C GLU A 112 -23.20 6.80 -8.77
N LEU A 113 -22.09 6.08 -8.84
CA LEU A 113 -20.88 6.42 -8.09
C LEU A 113 -20.28 7.74 -8.60
N PHE A 114 -20.27 7.94 -9.92
CA PHE A 114 -19.75 9.16 -10.52
C PHE A 114 -20.64 10.37 -10.20
N ALA A 115 -21.96 10.20 -10.25
CA ALA A 115 -22.90 11.23 -9.80
C ALA A 115 -22.64 11.64 -8.34
N ALA A 116 -22.45 10.69 -7.43
CA ALA A 116 -22.14 10.98 -6.03
C ALA A 116 -20.83 11.78 -5.86
N ARG A 117 -19.80 11.47 -6.66
CA ARG A 117 -18.54 12.23 -6.67
C ARG A 117 -18.74 13.65 -7.20
N THR A 118 -19.51 13.81 -8.27
CA THR A 118 -19.79 15.08 -8.91
C THR A 118 -20.63 15.99 -8.03
N ASP A 119 -21.64 15.45 -7.36
CA ASP A 119 -22.46 16.16 -6.36
C ASP A 119 -21.61 16.66 -5.18
N GLU A 120 -20.63 15.86 -4.73
CA GLU A 120 -19.77 16.25 -3.62
C GLU A 120 -18.75 17.33 -4.01
N LEU A 121 -18.04 17.13 -5.13
CA LEU A 121 -16.92 17.98 -5.50
C LEU A 121 -17.33 19.22 -6.30
N GLY A 122 -18.52 19.21 -6.93
CA GLY A 122 -19.03 20.31 -7.75
C GLY A 122 -18.16 20.67 -8.95
N THR A 123 -17.21 19.83 -9.31
CA THR A 123 -16.24 20.03 -10.40
C THR A 123 -16.35 18.92 -11.42
N ALA A 124 -15.91 19.14 -12.65
CA ALA A 124 -15.86 18.10 -13.67
C ALA A 124 -14.88 16.96 -13.31
N GLY A 125 -15.13 15.78 -13.85
CA GLY A 125 -14.28 14.59 -13.68
C GLY A 125 -12.92 14.71 -14.38
N ASP A 126 -12.83 15.49 -15.45
CA ASP A 126 -11.67 15.63 -16.35
C ASP A 126 -10.42 16.29 -15.74
N GLY A 127 -10.54 16.88 -14.55
CA GLY A 127 -9.41 17.53 -13.88
C GLY A 127 -9.10 18.94 -14.33
N SER A 128 -9.93 19.52 -15.19
CA SER A 128 -9.84 20.93 -15.58
C SER A 128 -10.12 21.90 -14.42
N GLY A 129 -10.82 21.43 -13.37
CA GLY A 129 -11.33 22.27 -12.29
C GLY A 129 -12.55 23.11 -12.70
N ALA A 130 -13.10 22.89 -13.90
CA ALA A 130 -14.36 23.48 -14.32
C ALA A 130 -15.52 22.99 -13.43
N PRO A 131 -16.62 23.76 -13.32
CA PRO A 131 -17.82 23.29 -12.65
C PRO A 131 -18.34 21.98 -13.24
N ALA A 132 -18.94 21.16 -12.39
CA ALA A 132 -19.65 19.95 -12.80
C ALA A 132 -20.71 20.26 -13.88
N GLY A 133 -20.70 19.48 -14.95
CA GLY A 133 -21.69 19.47 -16.01
C GLY A 133 -22.76 18.40 -15.79
N ASP A 134 -23.49 18.09 -16.87
CA ASP A 134 -24.40 16.95 -16.87
C ASP A 134 -23.63 15.63 -16.79
N VAL A 135 -24.07 14.73 -15.91
CA VAL A 135 -23.38 13.47 -15.62
C VAL A 135 -23.20 12.60 -16.87
N ALA A 136 -24.23 12.49 -17.73
CA ALA A 136 -24.14 11.66 -18.92
C ALA A 136 -23.19 12.27 -19.96
N ALA A 137 -23.21 13.60 -20.09
CA ALA A 137 -22.28 14.32 -20.97
C ALA A 137 -20.82 14.17 -20.48
N GLU A 138 -20.58 14.28 -19.17
CA GLU A 138 -19.25 14.08 -18.60
C GLU A 138 -18.75 12.65 -18.77
N ILE A 139 -19.63 11.64 -18.58
CA ILE A 139 -19.30 10.23 -18.81
C ILE A 139 -18.93 10.00 -20.27
N SER A 140 -19.72 10.52 -21.22
CA SER A 140 -19.41 10.41 -22.65
C SER A 140 -18.05 11.01 -22.99
N ALA A 141 -17.79 12.24 -22.51
CA ALA A 141 -16.52 12.91 -22.75
C ALA A 141 -15.33 12.23 -22.05
N ALA A 142 -15.56 11.53 -20.94
CA ALA A 142 -14.56 10.70 -20.31
C ALA A 142 -14.26 9.43 -21.11
N THR A 143 -15.29 8.73 -21.58
CA THR A 143 -15.14 7.55 -22.45
C THR A 143 -14.37 7.89 -23.72
N ASP A 144 -14.69 9.01 -24.38
CA ASP A 144 -13.98 9.46 -25.58
C ASP A 144 -12.47 9.65 -25.33
N ARG A 145 -12.10 10.22 -24.17
CA ARG A 145 -10.69 10.43 -23.79
C ARG A 145 -9.99 9.15 -23.37
N VAL A 146 -10.71 8.22 -22.74
CA VAL A 146 -10.18 6.88 -22.44
C VAL A 146 -9.89 6.12 -23.73
N ASP A 147 -10.81 6.16 -24.70
CA ASP A 147 -10.65 5.54 -26.01
C ASP A 147 -9.52 6.19 -26.84
N ALA A 148 -9.28 7.49 -26.63
CA ALA A 148 -8.17 8.22 -27.24
C ALA A 148 -6.82 8.01 -26.54
N GLU A 149 -6.75 7.18 -25.49
CA GLU A 149 -5.56 6.99 -24.65
C GLU A 149 -5.04 8.29 -24.02
N GLU A 150 -5.94 9.25 -23.76
CA GLU A 150 -5.64 10.52 -23.09
C GLU A 150 -6.04 10.49 -21.60
N ALA A 151 -6.83 9.51 -21.19
CA ALA A 151 -7.29 9.36 -19.82
C ALA A 151 -7.41 7.88 -19.41
N VAL A 152 -7.41 7.62 -18.11
CA VAL A 152 -7.81 6.34 -17.54
C VAL A 152 -8.68 6.60 -16.31
N TRP A 153 -9.86 6.00 -16.30
CA TRP A 153 -10.80 6.11 -15.19
C TRP A 153 -10.99 4.72 -14.61
N LEU A 154 -10.64 4.55 -13.33
CA LEU A 154 -10.70 3.28 -12.62
C LEU A 154 -11.61 3.41 -11.41
N VAL A 155 -12.37 2.36 -11.14
CA VAL A 155 -13.17 2.21 -9.93
C VAL A 155 -12.39 1.38 -8.93
N ALA A 156 -12.26 1.91 -7.72
CA ALA A 156 -11.72 1.17 -6.58
C ALA A 156 -12.83 0.30 -5.98
N VAL A 157 -12.57 -1.00 -5.85
CA VAL A 157 -13.54 -2.01 -5.41
C VAL A 157 -12.95 -2.84 -4.27
N GLU A 158 -13.73 -3.03 -3.22
CA GLU A 158 -13.43 -3.92 -2.09
C GLU A 158 -14.55 -4.96 -2.00
N GLY A 159 -14.26 -6.21 -2.36
CA GLY A 159 -15.28 -7.24 -2.52
C GLY A 159 -16.34 -6.81 -3.54
N ASP A 160 -17.61 -6.69 -3.13
CA ASP A 160 -18.70 -6.21 -3.98
C ASP A 160 -18.94 -4.69 -3.87
N SER A 161 -18.17 -3.99 -3.01
CA SER A 161 -18.39 -2.57 -2.73
C SER A 161 -17.54 -1.67 -3.62
N LYS A 162 -18.18 -0.70 -4.30
CA LYS A 162 -17.49 0.35 -5.06
C LYS A 162 -17.08 1.48 -4.12
N VAL A 163 -15.80 1.54 -3.75
CA VAL A 163 -15.32 2.42 -2.67
C VAL A 163 -14.89 3.81 -3.14
N GLY A 164 -14.60 3.98 -4.43
CA GLY A 164 -14.20 5.28 -4.97
C GLY A 164 -13.68 5.21 -6.40
N PHE A 165 -13.01 6.28 -6.79
CA PHE A 165 -12.41 6.46 -8.11
C PHE A 165 -10.92 6.77 -8.03
N VAL A 166 -10.23 6.32 -9.07
CA VAL A 166 -8.90 6.78 -9.45
C VAL A 166 -8.99 7.30 -10.87
N PHE A 167 -8.64 8.57 -11.06
CA PHE A 167 -8.58 9.23 -12.36
C PHE A 167 -7.12 9.50 -12.70
N GLY A 168 -6.67 9.07 -13.87
CA GLY A 168 -5.40 9.48 -14.47
C GLY A 168 -5.70 10.25 -15.75
N GLU A 169 -5.20 11.48 -15.86
CA GLU A 169 -5.37 12.32 -17.04
C GLU A 169 -4.01 12.66 -17.61
N LEU A 170 -3.79 12.37 -18.89
CA LEU A 170 -2.54 12.69 -19.58
C LEU A 170 -2.55 14.17 -19.98
N LYS A 171 -1.63 14.94 -19.40
CA LYS A 171 -1.50 16.37 -19.67
C LYS A 171 -0.03 16.76 -19.72
N ASP A 172 0.36 17.43 -20.80
CA ASP A 172 1.72 17.96 -20.98
C ASP A 172 2.84 16.90 -20.81
N GLY A 173 2.54 15.63 -21.12
CA GLY A 173 3.48 14.52 -20.98
C GLY A 173 3.61 13.97 -19.56
N GLU A 174 2.68 14.31 -18.66
CA GLU A 174 2.56 13.78 -17.30
C GLU A 174 1.15 13.22 -17.08
N VAL A 175 1.02 12.19 -16.24
CA VAL A 175 -0.29 11.68 -15.80
C VAL A 175 -0.65 12.34 -14.47
N ASP A 176 -1.64 13.22 -14.48
CA ASP A 176 -2.22 13.81 -13.27
C ASP A 176 -3.17 12.80 -12.61
N LEU A 177 -2.69 12.16 -11.53
CA LEU A 177 -3.43 11.18 -10.76
C LEU A 177 -4.28 11.86 -9.66
N ARG A 178 -5.58 11.59 -9.67
CA ARG A 178 -6.54 12.08 -8.68
C ARG A 178 -7.34 10.92 -8.12
N ILE A 179 -7.49 10.89 -6.79
CA ILE A 179 -8.20 9.83 -6.08
C ILE A 179 -9.35 10.44 -5.31
N TRP A 180 -10.53 9.86 -5.47
CA TRP A 180 -11.69 10.20 -4.68
C TRP A 180 -12.22 8.95 -3.99
N ILE A 181 -12.43 9.03 -2.67
CA ILE A 181 -13.04 7.96 -1.88
C ILE A 181 -14.43 8.42 -1.47
N HIS A 182 -15.43 7.59 -1.75
CA HIS A 182 -16.82 7.87 -1.42
C HIS A 182 -16.93 8.14 0.09
N PRO A 183 -17.69 9.17 0.54
CA PRO A 183 -17.73 9.61 1.93
C PRO A 183 -17.92 8.49 2.96
N GLN A 184 -18.77 7.50 2.65
CA GLN A 184 -19.06 6.35 3.53
C GLN A 184 -17.85 5.45 3.82
N PHE A 185 -16.85 5.42 2.93
CA PHE A 185 -15.66 4.57 3.08
C PHE A 185 -14.43 5.35 3.57
N ARG A 186 -14.56 6.66 3.80
CA ARG A 186 -13.44 7.49 4.27
C ARG A 186 -12.96 7.06 5.65
N LYS A 187 -11.73 7.45 5.96
CA LYS A 187 -11.01 7.11 7.20
C LYS A 187 -10.72 5.61 7.37
N SER A 188 -11.03 4.76 6.39
CA SER A 188 -10.75 3.32 6.44
C SER A 188 -9.42 2.92 5.78
N GLY A 189 -8.67 3.86 5.21
CA GLY A 189 -7.38 3.61 4.54
C GLY A 189 -7.42 3.46 3.02
N TYR A 190 -8.62 3.44 2.41
CA TYR A 190 -8.77 3.23 0.95
C TYR A 190 -8.05 4.23 0.06
N GLY A 191 -7.87 5.49 0.49
CA GLY A 191 -7.12 6.47 -0.31
C GLY A 191 -5.65 6.08 -0.50
N THR A 192 -5.01 5.56 0.55
CA THR A 192 -3.63 5.08 0.49
C THR A 192 -3.53 3.79 -0.30
N ALA A 193 -4.49 2.87 -0.13
CA ALA A 193 -4.55 1.63 -0.89
C ALA A 193 -4.75 1.87 -2.39
N ALA A 194 -5.68 2.76 -2.75
CA ALA A 194 -5.92 3.15 -4.14
C ALA A 194 -4.64 3.73 -4.75
N LEU A 195 -3.97 4.67 -4.06
CA LEU A 195 -2.72 5.26 -4.52
C LEU A 195 -1.62 4.20 -4.78
N ARG A 196 -1.53 3.19 -3.90
CA ARG A 196 -0.55 2.10 -4.06
C ARG A 196 -0.84 1.30 -5.33
N LYS A 197 -2.08 0.88 -5.54
CA LYS A 197 -2.52 0.09 -6.71
C LYS A 197 -2.41 0.90 -8.01
N SER A 198 -2.70 2.20 -7.97
CA SER A 198 -2.62 3.09 -9.13
C SER A 198 -1.26 3.07 -9.82
N ARG A 199 -0.15 2.86 -9.10
CA ARG A 199 1.20 2.90 -9.69
C ARG A 199 1.39 1.82 -10.77
N SER A 200 0.91 0.61 -10.50
CA SER A 200 1.00 -0.51 -11.44
C SER A 200 0.04 -0.30 -12.61
N GLU A 201 -1.18 0.16 -12.34
CA GLU A 201 -2.17 0.46 -13.38
C GLU A 201 -1.69 1.57 -14.32
N MET A 202 -1.24 2.71 -13.77
CA MET A 202 -0.76 3.83 -14.61
C MET A 202 0.45 3.41 -15.45
N ALA A 203 1.33 2.56 -14.94
CA ALA A 203 2.46 2.05 -15.73
C ALA A 203 2.01 1.13 -16.89
N ALA A 204 0.86 0.46 -16.77
CA ALA A 204 0.29 -0.36 -17.82
C ALA A 204 -0.39 0.48 -18.90
N TYR A 205 -1.16 1.51 -18.52
CA TYR A 205 -1.86 2.39 -19.46
C TYR A 205 -0.94 3.45 -20.09
N PHE A 206 0.02 3.98 -19.34
CA PHE A 206 0.93 5.06 -19.76
C PHE A 206 2.40 4.69 -19.55
N PRO A 207 2.94 3.73 -20.32
CA PRO A 207 4.29 3.24 -20.13
C PRO A 207 5.32 4.34 -20.36
N GLY A 208 6.15 4.59 -19.35
CA GLY A 208 7.24 5.59 -19.42
C GLY A 208 6.81 7.04 -19.16
N VAL A 209 5.54 7.27 -18.81
CA VAL A 209 5.04 8.62 -18.49
C VAL A 209 5.19 8.93 -16.99
N PRO A 210 5.74 10.08 -16.59
CA PRO A 210 5.76 10.50 -15.19
C PRO A 210 4.35 10.62 -14.60
N MET A 211 4.17 10.14 -13.37
CA MET A 211 2.90 10.26 -12.65
C MET A 211 3.00 11.32 -11.57
N VAL A 212 2.06 12.26 -11.57
CA VAL A 212 1.99 13.37 -10.62
C VAL A 212 0.74 13.24 -9.75
N VAL A 213 0.91 13.30 -8.43
CA VAL A 213 -0.19 13.27 -7.47
C VAL A 213 -0.31 14.65 -6.85
N ARG A 214 -1.40 15.36 -7.14
CA ARG A 214 -1.64 16.70 -6.59
C ARG A 214 -2.62 16.63 -5.43
N ALA A 215 -2.30 17.32 -4.35
CA ALA A 215 -3.25 17.53 -3.26
C ALA A 215 -4.35 18.51 -3.74
N PRO A 216 -5.61 18.35 -3.29
CA PRO A 216 -6.64 19.33 -3.57
C PRO A 216 -6.22 20.71 -3.03
N GLY A 217 -6.00 21.69 -3.93
CA GLY A 217 -5.68 23.07 -3.56
C GLY A 217 -4.26 23.58 -3.88
N ALA A 218 -3.47 22.85 -4.68
CA ALA A 218 -2.22 23.35 -5.25
C ALA A 218 -2.41 23.92 -6.65
#